data_AF-A0A1I2UXV2-F1
#
_entry.id   AF-A0A1I2UXV2-F1
#
_cell.length_a   1.000
_cell.length_b   1.000
_cell.length_c   1.000
_cell.angle_alpha   90.00
_cell.angle_beta   90.00
_cell.angle_gamma   90.00
#
_symmetry.space_group_name_H-M   'P 1'
#
loop_
_entity.id
_entity.type
_entity.pdbx_description
1 polymer ?
#
loop_
_entity_poly.entity_id
_entity_poly.type
_entity_poly.pdbx_seq_one_letter_code
_entity_poly.pdbx_strand_id
1 'polypeptide(L)'
;MGVTVSAGDLEKYIVDNIEEAIKNDHIKIFYQPIIRTMTGKICAAEALTRWDDPVYGFLSPASFVKALEDAGKIHILDTYVIRTVCKDIKAKIDKGEEPFTVSINLIKADFLNCDIYNVFEEVEQDSGVPAKYLSIEISEGILKDNQEIQETVHKLLERGHEKWLDDFGYGNSSFGALKRHYEVIKFDVRSLHGLKEEELNRARTIIAYSINMVKRLKFSALIEGVETEEEYKFFKDLGCEMIQGYFFSRPMMLKDLEKQGFEVESRDERDYYNAIGQMEIDNGYIMSDSGIDNVEAMALFEYKDQHFSYIYQNEANKRYLQFIGELNSLSAERVINQKSGVLQEKLRPFIKDLEKGRQNLKFSYMYRGNIVNLRAKFIARNPKTNAIALATYAFIMHDENRNRGQAFLRAMREIHTIFDRFDLVDFEDRIIKNSFINTTDYGCISEGISIMEAVEEWCRDAIYPEQRDEFRDFMDIDNVKNKISKLRSKHMSRIFKTQMDNGQYVEKEYVLLPINLDGKEMLLSGIINIDMNGR
;
A
#
# COMPACT_ATOMS: atom_id res chain seq x y z
N MET A 1 16.49 53.07 24.04
CA MET A 1 17.53 53.21 23.00
C MET A 1 17.61 51.88 22.28
N GLY A 2 16.98 51.75 21.12
CA GLY A 2 17.06 50.54 20.32
C GLY A 2 18.35 50.60 19.51
N VAL A 3 19.35 49.81 19.90
CA VAL A 3 20.52 49.58 19.05
C VAL A 3 20.02 48.73 17.90
N THR A 4 19.98 49.31 16.70
CA THR A 4 19.81 48.55 15.46
C THR A 4 21.06 47.71 15.28
N VAL A 5 21.01 46.46 15.73
CA VAL A 5 22.10 45.51 15.54
C VAL A 5 22.24 45.23 14.04
N SER A 6 23.45 45.37 13.50
CA SER A 6 23.70 45.09 12.09
C SER A 6 23.61 43.58 11.84
N ALA A 7 23.20 43.16 10.65
CA ALA A 7 23.10 41.73 10.32
C ALA A 7 24.43 40.99 10.53
N GLY A 8 25.56 41.64 10.23
CA GLY A 8 26.90 41.06 10.46
C GLY A 8 27.29 40.91 11.93
N ASP A 9 26.82 41.79 12.81
CA ASP A 9 27.07 41.67 14.26
C ASP A 9 26.29 40.47 14.85
N LEU A 10 25.07 40.23 14.36
CA LEU A 10 24.26 39.08 14.76
C LEU A 10 24.86 37.76 14.27
N GLU A 11 25.28 37.69 13.00
CA GLU A 11 25.94 36.50 12.44
C GLU A 11 27.21 36.14 13.23
N LYS A 12 28.06 37.14 13.53
CA LYS A 12 29.25 36.92 14.36
C LYS A 12 28.89 36.45 15.77
N TYR A 13 27.90 37.07 16.40
CA TYR A 13 27.43 36.66 17.72
C TYR A 13 26.98 35.19 17.72
N ILE A 14 26.20 34.76 16.73
CA ILE A 14 25.74 33.38 16.58
C ILE A 14 26.93 32.40 16.52
N VAL A 15 27.89 32.67 15.65
CA VAL A 15 29.06 31.81 15.41
C VAL A 15 29.97 31.69 16.63
N ASP A 16 30.09 32.77 17.42
CA ASP A 16 30.93 32.81 18.61
C ASP A 16 30.24 32.19 19.85
N ASN A 17 28.91 32.10 19.89
CA ASN A 17 28.15 31.69 21.08
C ASN A 17 27.41 30.35 20.96
N ILE A 18 27.44 29.65 19.82
CA ILE A 18 26.69 28.40 19.62
C ILE A 18 27.00 27.31 20.68
N GLU A 19 28.28 27.11 21.03
CA GLU A 19 28.67 26.10 22.03
C GLU A 19 28.15 26.43 23.43
N GLU A 20 28.25 27.70 23.82
CA GLU A 20 27.76 28.18 25.11
C GLU A 20 26.22 28.19 25.15
N ALA A 21 25.56 28.46 24.02
CA ALA A 21 24.12 28.35 23.88
C ALA A 21 23.63 26.91 24.04
N ILE A 22 24.35 25.93 23.46
CA ILE A 22 24.07 24.51 23.66
C ILE A 22 24.25 24.12 25.14
N LYS A 23 25.37 24.51 25.74
CA LYS A 23 25.71 24.17 27.13
C LYS A 23 24.73 24.72 28.16
N ASN A 24 24.15 25.90 27.88
CA ASN A 24 23.17 26.55 28.75
C ASN A 24 21.72 26.25 28.38
N ASP A 25 21.47 25.21 27.57
CA ASP A 25 20.14 24.80 27.10
C ASP A 25 19.37 25.92 26.37
N HIS A 26 20.03 26.89 25.74
CA HIS A 26 19.37 27.93 24.94
C HIS A 26 18.92 27.39 23.57
N ILE A 27 19.53 26.29 23.10
CA ILE A 27 19.06 25.55 21.92
C ILE A 27 18.07 24.47 22.35
N LYS A 28 16.83 24.57 21.86
CA LYS A 28 15.75 23.62 22.09
C LYS A 28 15.47 22.80 20.85
N ILE A 29 15.18 21.51 21.02
CA ILE A 29 14.72 20.62 19.95
C ILE A 29 13.21 20.50 20.02
N PHE A 30 12.55 20.88 18.94
CA PHE A 30 11.12 20.73 18.75
C PHE A 30 10.90 19.59 17.76
N TYR A 31 9.84 18.83 17.94
CA TYR A 31 9.42 17.74 17.08
C TYR A 31 8.15 18.13 16.36
N GLN A 32 8.13 17.98 15.04
CA GLN A 32 6.91 18.09 14.26
C GLN A 32 6.46 16.70 13.81
N PRO A 33 5.27 16.23 14.23
CA PRO A 33 4.84 14.87 13.92
C PRO A 33 4.51 14.70 12.44
N ILE A 34 4.89 13.55 11.92
CA ILE A 34 4.56 13.08 10.58
C ILE A 34 3.54 11.95 10.72
N ILE A 35 2.37 12.17 10.14
CA ILE A 35 1.18 11.34 10.33
C ILE A 35 1.03 10.38 9.16
N ARG A 36 0.81 9.10 9.48
CA ARG A 36 0.39 8.08 8.52
C ARG A 36 -1.05 8.35 8.11
N THR A 37 -1.30 8.65 6.84
CA THR A 37 -2.63 9.09 6.37
C THR A 37 -3.74 8.04 6.53
N MET A 38 -3.38 6.76 6.40
CA MET A 38 -4.31 5.63 6.49
C MET A 38 -4.70 5.28 7.92
N THR A 39 -3.81 5.46 8.90
CA THR A 39 -4.06 5.11 10.32
C THR A 39 -4.31 6.31 11.23
N GLY A 40 -3.87 7.51 10.83
CA GLY A 40 -3.87 8.70 11.68
C GLY A 40 -2.79 8.70 12.78
N LYS A 41 -1.90 7.70 12.81
CA LYS A 41 -0.85 7.56 13.82
C LYS A 41 0.39 8.38 13.46
N ILE A 42 1.15 8.80 14.47
CA ILE A 42 2.51 9.33 14.28
C ILE A 42 3.39 8.18 13.81
N CYS A 43 3.99 8.33 12.64
CA CYS A 43 4.87 7.34 12.05
C CYS A 43 6.34 7.78 11.99
N ALA A 44 6.57 9.09 12.12
CA ALA A 44 7.87 9.70 12.33
C ALA A 44 7.67 11.11 12.92
N ALA A 45 8.76 11.80 13.27
CA ALA A 45 8.75 13.23 13.54
C ALA A 45 10.01 13.89 13.00
N GLU A 46 9.91 15.13 12.57
CA GLU A 46 11.07 15.92 12.17
C GLU A 46 11.63 16.69 13.37
N ALA A 47 12.95 16.60 13.57
CA ALA A 47 13.66 17.36 14.59
C ALA A 47 14.01 18.78 14.07
N LEU A 48 13.51 19.80 14.77
CA LEU A 48 13.61 21.19 14.39
C LEU A 48 14.19 22.02 15.54
N THR A 49 15.31 22.70 15.28
CA THR A 49 15.99 23.53 16.27
C THR A 49 15.29 24.86 16.50
N ARG A 50 15.27 25.33 17.75
CA ARG A 50 14.81 26.67 18.16
C ARG A 50 15.84 27.27 19.10
N TRP A 51 16.21 28.54 18.90
CA TRP A 51 17.20 29.20 19.74
C TRP A 51 16.53 30.34 20.51
N ASP A 52 16.36 30.13 21.80
CA ASP A 52 15.88 31.12 22.76
C ASP A 52 17.09 31.79 23.42
N ASP A 53 17.60 32.87 22.81
CA ASP A 53 18.80 33.55 23.26
C ASP A 53 18.51 34.59 24.36
N PRO A 54 19.33 34.68 25.43
CA PRO A 54 19.10 35.63 26.52
C PRO A 54 19.34 37.10 26.13
N VAL A 55 20.08 37.38 25.06
CA VAL A 55 20.42 38.74 24.60
C VAL A 55 19.48 39.20 23.49
N TYR A 56 19.28 38.33 22.49
CA TYR A 56 18.52 38.64 21.27
C TYR A 56 17.08 38.11 21.26
N GLY A 57 16.69 37.34 22.27
CA GLY A 57 15.41 36.66 22.30
C GLY A 57 15.37 35.50 21.31
N PHE A 58 14.20 35.27 20.70
CA PHE A 58 14.05 34.18 19.74
C PHE A 58 14.83 34.45 18.45
N LEU A 59 15.83 33.61 18.16
CA LEU A 59 16.57 33.63 16.91
C LEU A 59 15.95 32.62 15.93
N SER A 60 15.64 33.11 14.72
CA SER A 60 15.03 32.28 13.68
C SER A 60 16.01 31.23 13.14
N PRO A 61 15.59 29.98 12.90
CA PRO A 61 16.41 28.97 12.24
C PRO A 61 17.07 29.47 10.95
N ALA A 62 16.31 30.19 10.11
CA ALA A 62 16.84 30.75 8.87
C ALA A 62 18.03 31.71 9.08
N SER A 63 18.11 32.39 10.23
CA SER A 63 19.23 33.28 10.54
C SER A 63 20.45 32.51 11.06
N PHE A 64 20.28 31.65 12.07
CA PHE A 64 21.44 31.02 12.70
C PHE A 64 21.98 29.83 11.93
N VAL A 65 21.14 29.07 11.21
CA VAL A 65 21.61 27.97 10.36
C VAL A 65 22.52 28.53 9.28
N LYS A 66 22.09 29.58 8.59
CA LYS A 66 22.89 30.24 7.56
C LYS A 66 24.21 30.78 8.12
N ALA A 67 24.19 31.49 9.25
CA ALA A 67 25.40 32.03 9.87
C ALA A 67 26.40 30.92 10.25
N LEU A 68 25.91 29.79 10.77
CA LEU A 68 26.75 28.64 11.12
C LEU A 68 27.27 27.90 9.87
N GLU A 69 26.46 27.79 8.82
CA GLU A 69 26.86 27.20 7.54
C GLU A 69 27.96 28.03 6.88
N ASP A 70 27.77 29.35 6.75
CA ASP A 70 28.74 30.28 6.17
C ASP A 70 30.08 30.28 6.93
N ALA A 71 30.04 30.02 8.25
CA ALA A 71 31.21 29.88 9.11
C ALA A 71 31.79 28.45 9.21
N GLY A 72 31.15 27.45 8.56
CA GLY A 72 31.56 26.05 8.61
C GLY A 72 31.33 25.35 9.96
N LYS A 73 30.54 25.94 10.87
CA LYS A 73 30.30 25.45 12.25
C LYS A 73 28.94 24.75 12.45
N ILE A 74 28.15 24.58 11.39
CA ILE A 74 26.82 23.95 11.47
C ILE A 74 26.83 22.55 12.10
N HIS A 75 27.85 21.75 11.81
CA HIS A 75 28.06 20.42 12.40
C HIS A 75 28.04 20.38 13.93
N ILE A 76 28.36 21.50 14.62
CA ILE A 76 28.27 21.60 16.08
C ILE A 76 26.80 21.53 16.52
N LEU A 77 25.93 22.25 15.82
CA LEU A 77 24.50 22.23 16.07
C LEU A 77 23.92 20.84 15.75
N ASP A 78 24.26 20.27 14.59
CA ASP A 78 23.67 18.99 14.17
C ASP A 78 24.16 17.81 15.01
N THR A 79 25.42 17.83 15.47
CA THR A 79 25.91 16.88 16.48
C THR A 79 25.10 16.96 17.78
N TYR A 80 24.75 18.17 18.22
CA TYR A 80 23.89 18.36 19.39
C TYR A 80 22.47 17.85 19.16
N VAL A 81 21.90 18.08 17.96
CA VAL A 81 20.59 17.55 17.57
C VAL A 81 20.60 16.02 17.63
N ILE A 82 21.56 15.36 16.97
CA ILE A 82 21.68 13.89 16.94
C ILE A 82 21.77 13.31 18.36
N ARG A 83 22.64 13.89 19.21
CA ARG A 83 22.79 13.47 20.61
C ARG A 83 21.50 13.63 21.41
N THR A 84 20.77 14.73 21.23
CA THR A 84 19.53 15.01 21.96
C THR A 84 18.40 14.09 21.50
N VAL A 85 18.25 13.91 20.19
CA VAL A 85 17.26 13.00 19.61
C VAL A 85 17.48 11.57 20.09
N CYS A 86 18.72 11.08 20.10
CA CYS A 86 19.01 9.73 20.60
C CYS A 86 18.69 9.58 22.09
N LYS A 87 18.97 10.60 22.92
CA LYS A 87 18.57 10.59 24.33
C LYS A 87 17.06 10.51 24.49
N ASP A 88 16.32 11.27 23.70
CA ASP A 88 14.86 11.31 23.72
C ASP A 88 14.25 9.95 23.29
N ILE A 89 14.77 9.35 22.21
CA ILE A 89 14.37 8.00 21.76
C ILE A 89 14.69 6.95 22.82
N LYS A 90 15.91 6.99 23.38
CA LYS A 90 16.34 6.07 24.44
C LYS A 90 15.45 6.16 25.67
N ALA A 91 15.09 7.37 26.08
CA ALA A 91 14.19 7.58 27.22
C ALA A 91 12.81 6.94 26.99
N LYS A 92 12.29 6.93 25.77
CA LYS A 92 11.05 6.20 25.44
C LYS A 92 11.22 4.69 25.51
N ILE A 93 12.29 4.18 24.90
CA ILE A 93 12.61 2.74 24.93
C ILE A 93 12.73 2.24 26.38
N ASP A 94 13.42 3.00 27.24
CA ASP A 94 13.63 2.62 28.64
C ASP A 94 12.34 2.65 29.48
N LYS A 95 11.35 3.44 29.07
CA LYS A 95 10.01 3.44 29.68
C LYS A 95 9.11 2.33 29.13
N GLY A 96 9.56 1.57 28.12
CA GLY A 96 8.74 0.59 27.41
C GLY A 96 7.67 1.22 26.52
N GLU A 97 7.82 2.50 26.19
CA GLU A 97 6.94 3.21 25.25
C GLU A 97 7.42 2.97 23.82
N GLU A 98 6.49 3.01 22.85
CA GLU A 98 6.85 2.89 21.44
C GLU A 98 7.52 4.19 20.95
N PRO A 99 8.81 4.17 20.58
CA PRO A 99 9.46 5.32 19.97
C PRO A 99 9.01 5.49 18.51
N PHE A 100 8.99 6.73 18.03
CA PHE A 100 8.85 7.02 16.61
C PHE A 100 10.22 7.30 15.99
N THR A 101 10.34 7.05 14.69
CA THR A 101 11.52 7.45 13.91
C THR A 101 11.62 8.98 13.89
N VAL A 102 12.83 9.50 14.07
CA VAL A 102 13.10 10.93 14.00
C VAL A 102 13.95 11.22 12.78
N SER A 103 13.49 12.16 11.95
CA SER A 103 14.25 12.64 10.81
C SER A 103 15.11 13.86 11.19
N ILE A 104 16.35 13.86 10.71
CA ILE A 104 17.36 14.88 10.99
C ILE A 104 17.85 15.44 9.66
N ASN A 105 17.76 16.77 9.53
CA ASN A 105 18.27 17.50 8.38
C ASN A 105 19.80 17.55 8.42
N LEU A 106 20.45 17.11 7.35
CA LEU A 106 21.89 17.30 7.16
C LEU A 106 22.16 18.10 5.89
N ILE A 107 23.10 19.02 5.98
CA ILE A 107 23.55 19.84 4.86
C ILE A 107 24.94 19.43 4.38
N LYS A 108 25.37 19.96 3.23
CA LYS A 108 26.66 19.61 2.62
C LYS A 108 27.84 19.85 3.57
N ALA A 109 27.78 20.93 4.35
CA ALA A 109 28.84 21.30 5.27
C ALA A 109 29.04 20.27 6.40
N ASP A 110 28.01 19.52 6.80
CA ASP A 110 28.14 18.47 7.83
C ASP A 110 29.05 17.33 7.39
N PHE A 111 28.97 16.97 6.10
CA PHE A 111 29.80 15.91 5.54
C PHE A 111 31.24 16.37 5.24
N LEU A 112 31.44 17.66 4.97
CA LEU A 112 32.76 18.19 4.57
C LEU A 112 33.60 18.68 5.75
N ASN A 113 32.95 19.19 6.80
CA ASN A 113 33.63 19.82 7.93
C ASN A 113 33.65 18.93 9.18
N CYS A 114 32.95 17.79 9.17
CA CYS A 114 32.85 16.86 10.28
C CYS A 114 32.84 15.41 9.78
N ASP A 115 33.39 14.49 10.57
CA ASP A 115 33.18 13.06 10.35
C ASP A 115 31.80 12.67 10.89
N ILE A 116 30.76 13.04 10.14
CA ILE A 116 29.38 12.84 10.54
C ILE A 116 29.06 11.35 10.74
N TYR A 117 29.73 10.46 10.00
CA TYR A 117 29.58 9.01 10.18
C TYR A 117 29.99 8.58 11.59
N ASN A 118 31.16 9.02 12.07
CA ASN A 118 31.60 8.71 13.43
C ASN A 118 30.69 9.36 14.48
N VAL A 119 30.11 10.54 14.21
CA VAL A 119 29.14 11.15 15.13
C VAL A 119 27.92 10.25 15.31
N PHE A 120 27.32 9.75 14.23
CA PHE A 120 26.21 8.79 14.34
C PHE A 120 26.66 7.52 15.08
N GLU A 121 27.81 6.97 14.70
CA GLU A 121 28.31 5.75 15.31
C GLU A 121 28.53 5.87 16.83
N GLU A 122 29.20 6.92 17.29
CA GLU A 122 29.45 7.17 18.70
C GLU A 122 28.13 7.33 19.47
N VAL A 123 27.20 8.12 18.94
CA VAL A 123 25.95 8.41 19.63
C VAL A 123 25.07 7.17 19.73
N GLU A 124 25.02 6.35 18.69
CA GLU A 124 24.31 5.07 18.71
C GLU A 124 24.93 4.09 19.70
N GLN A 125 26.26 3.99 19.75
CA GLN A 125 26.97 3.15 20.72
C GLN A 125 26.73 3.61 22.16
N ASP A 126 26.82 4.92 22.42
CA ASP A 126 26.64 5.51 23.74
C ASP A 126 25.19 5.39 24.25
N SER A 127 24.22 5.60 23.37
CA SER A 127 22.80 5.58 23.72
C SER A 127 22.15 4.20 23.65
N GLY A 128 22.71 3.29 22.85
CA GLY A 128 22.11 2.00 22.51
C GLY A 128 20.85 2.12 21.62
N VAL A 129 20.64 3.26 20.96
CA VAL A 129 19.50 3.47 20.05
C VAL A 129 19.77 2.76 18.71
N PRO A 130 18.85 1.92 18.23
CA PRO A 130 18.97 1.32 16.89
C PRO A 130 18.86 2.36 15.77
N ALA A 131 19.72 2.25 14.74
CA ALA A 131 19.75 3.13 13.57
C ALA A 131 18.39 3.31 12.86
N LYS A 132 17.51 2.29 12.91
CA LYS A 132 16.16 2.29 12.31
C LYS A 132 15.22 3.38 12.85
N TYR A 133 15.60 4.05 13.95
CA TYR A 133 14.86 5.17 14.54
C TYR A 133 15.40 6.55 14.15
N LEU A 134 16.46 6.60 13.33
CA LEU A 134 17.05 7.83 12.83
C LEU A 134 17.01 7.82 11.30
N SER A 135 16.31 8.80 10.74
CA SER A 135 16.28 9.05 9.30
C SER A 135 17.07 10.30 8.97
N ILE A 136 17.73 10.29 7.83
CA ILE A 136 18.57 11.40 7.39
C ILE A 136 17.87 12.08 6.22
N GLU A 137 17.55 13.35 6.39
CA GLU A 137 17.00 14.20 5.34
C GLU A 137 18.14 14.92 4.62
N ILE A 138 18.16 14.80 3.30
CA ILE A 138 19.20 15.37 2.44
C ILE A 138 18.50 16.04 1.26
N SER A 139 18.86 17.29 0.99
CA SER A 139 18.43 17.99 -0.22
C SER A 139 19.19 17.49 -1.46
N GLU A 140 18.57 17.56 -2.64
CA GLU A 140 19.17 17.04 -3.89
C GLU A 140 20.59 17.58 -4.16
N GLY A 141 20.80 18.88 -3.90
CA GLY A 141 22.03 19.57 -4.26
C GLY A 141 23.27 19.02 -3.55
N ILE A 142 23.10 18.37 -2.40
CA ILE A 142 24.19 17.83 -1.58
C ILE A 142 24.84 16.62 -2.25
N LEU A 143 24.04 15.74 -2.85
CA LEU A 143 24.53 14.49 -3.44
C LEU A 143 25.12 14.68 -4.85
N LYS A 144 24.91 15.84 -5.45
CA LYS A 144 25.35 16.14 -6.81
C LYS A 144 26.87 16.35 -6.83
N ASP A 145 27.56 15.50 -7.57
CA ASP A 145 28.98 15.60 -7.91
C ASP A 145 29.99 15.56 -6.73
N ASN A 146 29.60 14.95 -5.59
CA ASN A 146 30.53 14.68 -4.49
C ASN A 146 30.49 13.20 -4.08
N GLN A 147 31.56 12.46 -4.42
CA GLN A 147 31.68 11.03 -4.15
C GLN A 147 31.86 10.73 -2.66
N GLU A 148 32.58 11.56 -1.92
CA GLU A 148 32.85 11.38 -0.48
C GLU A 148 31.57 11.44 0.36
N ILE A 149 30.69 12.39 0.02
CA ILE A 149 29.36 12.49 0.65
C ILE A 149 28.53 11.25 0.33
N GLN A 150 28.54 10.78 -0.92
CA GLN A 150 27.80 9.59 -1.32
C GLN A 150 28.28 8.33 -0.58
N GLU A 151 29.59 8.17 -0.42
CA GLU A 151 30.18 7.06 0.34
C GLU A 151 29.79 7.12 1.82
N THR A 152 29.82 8.31 2.42
CA THR A 152 29.43 8.52 3.82
C THR A 152 27.95 8.20 4.03
N VAL A 153 27.08 8.71 3.17
CA VAL A 153 25.65 8.39 3.18
C VAL A 153 25.44 6.89 3.00
N HIS A 154 26.13 6.25 2.05
CA HIS A 154 26.01 4.81 1.84
C HIS A 154 26.35 4.00 3.09
N LYS A 155 27.44 4.35 3.79
CA LYS A 155 27.81 3.71 5.06
C LYS A 155 26.73 3.87 6.13
N LEU A 156 26.09 5.03 6.22
CA LEU A 156 24.97 5.25 7.13
C LEU A 156 23.78 4.35 6.77
N LEU A 157 23.46 4.17 5.49
CA LEU A 157 22.38 3.27 5.07
C LEU A 157 22.71 1.79 5.35
N GLU A 158 23.97 1.37 5.19
CA GLU A 158 24.40 0.02 5.55
C GLU A 158 24.21 -0.29 7.05
N ARG A 159 24.20 0.74 7.93
CA ARG A 159 23.87 0.59 9.36
C ARG A 159 22.37 0.48 9.64
N GLY A 160 21.52 0.77 8.66
CA GLY A 160 20.07 0.70 8.78
C GLY A 160 19.36 2.05 8.97
N HIS A 161 20.05 3.17 8.73
CA HIS A 161 19.40 4.48 8.60
C HIS A 161 18.54 4.55 7.34
N GLU A 162 17.48 5.35 7.39
CA GLU A 162 16.70 5.70 6.20
C GLU A 162 17.21 7.01 5.60
N LYS A 163 17.12 7.14 4.28
CA LYS A 163 17.46 8.35 3.53
C LYS A 163 16.22 8.97 2.91
N TRP A 164 15.96 10.21 3.29
CA TRP A 164 14.82 10.96 2.81
C TRP A 164 15.31 12.08 1.89
N LEU A 165 14.64 12.24 0.74
CA LEU A 165 14.91 13.35 -0.17
C LEU A 165 14.04 14.53 0.22
N ASP A 166 14.68 15.62 0.61
CA ASP A 166 14.01 16.87 0.97
C ASP A 166 13.83 17.83 -0.22
N ASP A 167 12.85 18.74 -0.13
CA ASP A 167 12.57 19.81 -1.08
C ASP A 167 12.36 19.37 -2.55
N PHE A 168 11.88 18.15 -2.79
CA PHE A 168 11.73 17.67 -4.16
C PHE A 168 10.66 18.48 -4.93
N GLY A 169 11.09 19.07 -6.04
CA GLY A 169 10.23 19.87 -6.91
C GLY A 169 10.29 21.38 -6.64
N TYR A 170 11.06 21.83 -5.64
CA TYR A 170 11.39 23.23 -5.44
C TYR A 170 12.71 23.57 -6.16
N GLY A 171 12.76 24.67 -6.92
CA GLY A 171 13.97 25.16 -7.58
C GLY A 171 14.56 24.24 -8.67
N ASN A 172 15.90 24.05 -8.67
CA ASN A 172 16.64 23.27 -9.67
C ASN A 172 16.53 21.75 -9.49
N SER A 173 15.48 21.26 -8.80
CA SER A 173 15.29 19.84 -8.56
C SER A 173 15.20 19.08 -9.89
N SER A 174 16.05 18.06 -10.07
CA SER A 174 16.13 17.27 -11.29
C SER A 174 15.62 15.85 -11.06
N PHE A 175 14.90 15.31 -12.04
CA PHE A 175 14.61 13.87 -12.09
C PHE A 175 15.87 12.97 -12.00
N GLY A 176 17.06 13.55 -12.17
CA GLY A 176 18.34 12.87 -11.93
C GLY A 176 18.52 12.39 -10.49
N ALA A 177 17.96 13.10 -9.49
CA ALA A 177 18.00 12.67 -8.09
C ALA A 177 17.32 11.31 -7.90
N LEU A 178 16.15 11.13 -8.53
CA LEU A 178 15.31 9.93 -8.41
C LEU A 178 15.89 8.67 -9.05
N LYS A 179 17.04 8.76 -9.73
CA LYS A 179 17.80 7.56 -10.14
C LYS A 179 18.36 6.79 -8.96
N ARG A 180 18.50 7.44 -7.80
CA ARG A 180 18.94 6.83 -6.55
C ARG A 180 17.72 6.40 -5.75
N HIS A 181 17.85 5.31 -5.02
CA HIS A 181 16.81 4.89 -4.08
C HIS A 181 16.74 5.84 -2.89
N TYR A 182 15.52 6.14 -2.44
CA TYR A 182 15.18 6.83 -1.20
C TYR A 182 14.00 6.12 -0.56
N GLU A 183 13.96 6.09 0.76
CA GLU A 183 12.82 5.55 1.48
C GLU A 183 11.63 6.52 1.39
N VAL A 184 11.89 7.83 1.47
CA VAL A 184 10.86 8.88 1.45
C VAL A 184 11.25 10.03 0.53
N ILE A 185 10.28 10.54 -0.23
CA ILE A 185 10.37 11.80 -0.99
C ILE A 185 9.42 12.81 -0.36
N LYS A 186 9.96 13.96 0.05
CA LYS A 186 9.21 15.05 0.66
C LYS A 186 8.80 16.06 -0.40
N PHE A 187 7.55 16.50 -0.35
CA PHE A 187 7.00 17.54 -1.23
C PHE A 187 6.42 18.67 -0.38
N ASP A 188 6.99 19.86 -0.52
CA ASP A 188 6.51 21.05 0.17
C ASP A 188 5.37 21.73 -0.62
N VAL A 189 4.16 21.73 -0.04
CA VAL A 189 2.98 22.33 -0.66
C VAL A 189 2.67 23.74 -0.14
N ARG A 190 3.51 24.31 0.73
CA ARG A 190 3.36 25.71 1.18
C ARG A 190 3.42 26.70 0.01
N SER A 191 4.14 26.33 -1.06
CA SER A 191 4.19 27.11 -2.31
C SER A 191 2.84 27.21 -3.04
N LEU A 192 1.89 26.32 -2.73
CA LEU A 192 0.54 26.35 -3.30
C LEU A 192 -0.36 27.36 -2.60
N HIS A 193 0.00 27.77 -1.38
CA HIS A 193 -0.82 28.66 -0.57
C HIS A 193 -0.87 30.05 -1.24
N GLY A 194 -2.08 30.54 -1.50
CA GLY A 194 -2.30 31.84 -2.14
C GLY A 194 -2.30 31.83 -3.68
N LEU A 195 -2.16 30.66 -4.33
CA LEU A 195 -2.37 30.54 -5.77
C LEU A 195 -3.83 30.82 -6.16
N LYS A 196 -4.04 31.37 -7.37
CA LYS A 196 -5.38 31.48 -7.96
C LYS A 196 -5.90 30.12 -8.38
N GLU A 197 -7.21 29.96 -8.53
CA GLU A 197 -7.86 28.68 -8.82
C GLU A 197 -7.28 27.92 -10.03
N GLU A 198 -7.02 28.62 -11.15
CA GLU A 198 -6.44 27.99 -12.34
C GLU A 198 -5.01 27.46 -12.07
N GLU A 199 -4.19 28.25 -11.39
CA GLU A 199 -2.80 27.89 -11.05
C GLU A 199 -2.78 26.76 -10.01
N LEU A 200 -3.68 26.81 -9.03
CA LEU A 200 -3.87 25.78 -8.01
C LEU A 200 -4.29 24.44 -8.64
N ASN A 201 -5.21 24.46 -9.60
CA ASN A 201 -5.63 23.24 -10.31
C ASN A 201 -4.49 22.62 -11.12
N ARG A 202 -3.65 23.44 -11.77
CA ARG A 202 -2.44 22.96 -12.45
C ARG A 202 -1.43 22.39 -11.47
N ALA A 203 -1.19 23.05 -10.33
CA ALA A 203 -0.24 22.58 -9.33
C ALA A 203 -0.70 21.27 -8.65
N ARG A 204 -2.00 21.15 -8.32
CA ARG A 204 -2.61 19.92 -7.84
C ARG A 204 -2.43 18.75 -8.82
N THR A 205 -2.62 19.02 -10.11
CA THR A 205 -2.36 18.05 -11.19
C THR A 205 -0.91 17.58 -11.16
N ILE A 206 0.05 18.51 -11.13
CA ILE A 206 1.49 18.20 -11.11
C ILE A 206 1.87 17.34 -9.89
N ILE A 207 1.39 17.71 -8.71
CA ILE A 207 1.72 16.98 -7.47
C ILE A 207 1.13 15.57 -7.48
N ALA A 208 -0.11 15.40 -7.95
CA ALA A 208 -0.70 14.07 -8.05
C ALA A 208 0.09 13.13 -8.98
N TYR A 209 0.55 13.63 -10.13
CA TYR A 209 1.45 12.86 -11.00
C TYR A 209 2.79 12.56 -10.35
N SER A 210 3.32 13.52 -9.58
CA SER A 210 4.59 13.35 -8.89
C SER A 210 4.49 12.28 -7.80
N ILE A 211 3.41 12.28 -7.01
CA ILE A 211 3.11 11.23 -6.01
C ILE A 211 3.03 9.86 -6.70
N ASN A 212 2.29 9.75 -7.80
CA ASN A 212 2.17 8.48 -8.53
C ASN A 212 3.52 8.01 -9.11
N MET A 213 4.34 8.94 -9.59
CA MET A 213 5.68 8.64 -10.09
C MET A 213 6.58 8.08 -8.97
N VAL A 214 6.67 8.74 -7.81
CA VAL A 214 7.55 8.27 -6.72
C VAL A 214 7.10 6.91 -6.18
N LYS A 215 5.79 6.65 -6.13
CA LYS A 215 5.25 5.32 -5.80
C LYS A 215 5.63 4.25 -6.81
N ARG A 216 5.60 4.56 -8.11
CA ARG A 216 6.06 3.65 -9.17
C ARG A 216 7.55 3.32 -9.03
N LEU A 217 8.33 4.26 -8.51
CA LEU A 217 9.74 4.07 -8.17
C LEU A 217 9.97 3.35 -6.83
N LYS A 218 8.90 2.96 -6.13
CA LYS A 218 8.91 2.29 -4.81
C LYS A 218 9.46 3.16 -3.68
N PHE A 219 9.25 4.47 -3.78
CA PHE A 219 9.49 5.41 -2.69
C PHE A 219 8.18 5.76 -2.01
N SER A 220 8.24 6.09 -0.72
CA SER A 220 7.11 6.65 0.00
C SER A 220 7.01 8.15 -0.24
N ALA A 221 5.79 8.69 -0.33
CA ALA A 221 5.55 10.13 -0.46
C ALA A 221 5.18 10.76 0.89
N LEU A 222 5.81 11.89 1.22
CA LEU A 222 5.47 12.77 2.33
C LEU A 222 5.05 14.14 1.78
N ILE A 223 3.84 14.59 2.08
CA ILE A 223 3.42 15.98 1.82
C ILE A 223 3.63 16.83 3.08
N GLU A 224 4.31 17.95 2.92
CA GLU A 224 4.58 18.91 4.00
C GLU A 224 3.82 20.22 3.83
N GLY A 225 3.47 20.83 4.95
CA GLY A 225 2.81 22.12 4.96
C GLY A 225 1.30 22.06 4.81
N VAL A 226 0.67 20.91 5.11
CA VAL A 226 -0.81 20.80 5.11
C VAL A 226 -1.40 21.61 6.26
N GLU A 227 -2.29 22.55 5.95
CA GLU A 227 -2.88 23.46 6.95
C GLU A 227 -4.39 23.26 7.11
N THR A 228 -5.07 22.66 6.12
CA THR A 228 -6.53 22.52 6.09
C THR A 228 -7.00 21.06 5.99
N GLU A 229 -8.24 20.81 6.42
CA GLU A 229 -8.87 19.49 6.30
C GLU A 229 -9.08 19.12 4.82
N GLU A 230 -9.39 20.11 3.98
CA GLU A 230 -9.57 19.93 2.54
C GLU A 230 -8.29 19.47 1.86
N GLU A 231 -7.13 20.04 2.21
CA GLU A 231 -5.81 19.59 1.73
C GLU A 231 -5.48 18.19 2.23
N TYR A 232 -5.69 17.93 3.53
CA TYR A 232 -5.48 16.60 4.10
C TYR A 232 -6.28 15.54 3.35
N LYS A 233 -7.58 15.80 3.13
CA LYS A 233 -8.47 14.90 2.40
C LYS A 233 -8.01 14.73 0.95
N PHE A 234 -7.64 15.82 0.27
CA PHE A 234 -7.13 15.77 -1.10
C PHE A 234 -5.90 14.86 -1.23
N PHE A 235 -4.88 15.04 -0.39
CA PHE A 235 -3.67 14.22 -0.45
C PHE A 235 -3.91 12.78 0.03
N LYS A 236 -4.79 12.57 1.00
CA LYS A 236 -5.22 11.23 1.42
C LYS A 236 -5.94 10.49 0.29
N ASP A 237 -6.84 11.16 -0.42
CA ASP A 237 -7.59 10.58 -1.56
C ASP A 237 -6.67 10.32 -2.76
N LEU A 238 -5.59 11.11 -2.91
CA LEU A 238 -4.48 10.82 -3.84
C LEU A 238 -3.62 9.61 -3.42
N GLY A 239 -3.84 9.08 -2.22
CA GLY A 239 -3.07 7.97 -1.67
C GLY A 239 -1.71 8.38 -1.12
N CYS A 240 -1.46 9.65 -0.83
CA CYS A 240 -0.23 10.04 -0.14
C CYS A 240 -0.10 9.28 1.17
N GLU A 241 1.10 8.78 1.49
CA GLU A 241 1.32 7.85 2.59
C GLU A 241 1.51 8.57 3.92
N MET A 242 2.18 9.72 3.88
CA MET A 242 2.55 10.49 5.06
C MET A 242 2.25 11.97 4.84
N ILE A 243 1.80 12.64 5.90
CA ILE A 243 1.52 14.06 5.89
C ILE A 243 2.12 14.72 7.13
N GLN A 244 2.70 15.89 6.93
CA GLN A 244 3.17 16.78 7.97
C GLN A 244 2.59 18.18 7.76
N GLY A 245 2.15 18.84 8.83
CA GLY A 245 1.63 20.21 8.70
C GLY A 245 0.85 20.69 9.92
N TYR A 246 0.55 21.98 9.93
CA TYR A 246 -0.12 22.65 11.06
C TYR A 246 -1.57 22.21 11.25
N PHE A 247 -2.18 21.56 10.25
CA PHE A 247 -3.48 20.90 10.41
C PHE A 247 -3.47 19.89 11.58
N PHE A 248 -2.36 19.15 11.74
CA PHE A 248 -2.21 18.19 12.83
C PHE A 248 -1.53 18.83 14.05
N SER A 249 -0.35 19.41 13.83
CA SER A 249 0.45 19.96 14.91
C SER A 249 1.53 20.90 14.39
N ARG A 250 1.77 21.99 15.12
CA ARG A 250 3.00 22.78 14.98
C ARG A 250 4.18 22.02 15.60
N PRO A 251 5.43 22.35 15.24
CA PRO A 251 6.60 21.90 15.98
C PRO A 251 6.44 22.23 17.47
N MET A 252 6.74 21.28 18.35
CA MET A 252 6.65 21.45 19.80
C MET A 252 7.64 20.57 20.55
N MET A 253 7.91 20.85 21.81
CA MET A 253 8.77 19.99 22.63
C MET A 253 8.16 18.59 22.78
N LEU A 254 9.00 17.56 22.92
CA LEU A 254 8.55 16.17 23.04
C LEU A 254 7.48 15.96 24.12
N LYS A 255 7.70 16.54 25.30
CA LYS A 255 6.76 16.50 26.43
C LYS A 255 5.36 17.04 26.10
N ASP A 256 5.27 17.97 25.14
CA ASP A 256 4.01 18.60 24.76
C ASP A 256 3.35 17.82 23.62
N LEU A 257 4.15 17.22 22.73
CA LEU A 257 3.67 16.26 21.73
C LEU A 257 3.03 15.03 22.40
N GLU A 258 3.64 14.51 23.46
CA GLU A 258 3.09 13.39 24.24
C GLU A 258 1.72 13.71 24.86
N LYS A 259 1.49 14.97 25.26
CA LYS A 259 0.20 15.40 25.83
C LYS A 259 -0.91 15.52 24.80
N GLN A 260 -0.60 15.58 23.51
CA GLN A 260 -1.62 15.63 22.45
C GLN A 260 -2.37 14.30 22.30
N GLY A 261 -1.85 13.20 22.86
CA GLY A 261 -2.52 11.90 22.86
C GLY A 261 -2.52 11.18 21.51
N PHE A 262 -1.59 11.52 20.61
CA PHE A 262 -1.40 10.79 19.37
C PHE A 262 -0.97 9.35 19.63
N GLU A 263 -1.58 8.41 18.93
CA GLU A 263 -1.06 7.05 18.83
C GLU A 263 0.20 7.02 17.96
N VAL A 264 1.17 6.18 18.33
CA VAL A 264 2.42 5.98 17.60
C VAL A 264 2.36 4.67 16.82
N GLU A 265 2.75 4.73 15.55
CA GLU A 265 2.98 3.56 14.70
C GLU A 265 4.26 2.85 15.15
N SER A 266 4.15 1.56 15.44
CA SER A 266 5.32 0.78 15.83
C SER A 266 6.29 0.62 14.67
N ARG A 267 7.59 0.66 14.97
CA ARG A 267 8.62 0.49 13.92
C ARG A 267 8.55 -0.89 13.26
N ASP A 268 8.00 -1.89 13.96
CA ASP A 268 7.81 -3.25 13.44
C ASP A 268 6.62 -3.32 12.46
N GLU A 269 5.68 -2.38 12.53
CA GLU A 269 4.53 -2.29 11.61
C GLU A 269 4.83 -1.40 10.38
N ARG A 270 5.96 -0.68 10.39
CA ARG A 270 6.33 0.31 9.37
C ARG A 270 6.34 -0.28 7.95
N ASP A 271 6.94 -1.45 7.78
CA ASP A 271 7.09 -2.08 6.46
C ASP A 271 5.73 -2.52 5.89
N TYR A 272 4.81 -2.93 6.77
CA TYR A 272 3.43 -3.24 6.39
C TYR A 272 2.71 -1.99 5.84
N TYR A 273 2.78 -0.86 6.56
CA TYR A 273 2.15 0.38 6.11
C TYR A 273 2.85 1.02 4.91
N ASN A 274 4.18 0.91 4.80
CA ASN A 274 4.92 1.33 3.61
C ASN A 274 4.50 0.52 2.37
N ALA A 275 4.36 -0.80 2.50
CA ALA A 275 3.92 -1.64 1.38
C ALA A 275 2.51 -1.28 0.90
N ILE A 276 1.60 -0.93 1.81
CA ILE A 276 0.25 -0.41 1.48
C ILE A 276 0.37 0.94 0.77
N GLY A 277 1.17 1.85 1.32
CA GLY A 277 1.33 3.20 0.78
C GLY A 277 1.88 3.24 -0.65
N GLN A 278 2.86 2.37 -0.92
CA GLN A 278 3.54 2.26 -2.21
C GLN A 278 2.68 1.62 -3.31
N MET A 279 1.44 1.22 -2.98
CA MET A 279 0.48 0.82 -3.99
C MET A 279 0.14 2.01 -4.88
N GLU A 280 0.22 1.75 -6.18
CA GLU A 280 -0.26 2.69 -7.17
C GLU A 280 -1.78 2.81 -7.07
N ILE A 281 -2.25 4.05 -7.06
CA ILE A 281 -3.67 4.37 -7.07
C ILE A 281 -3.95 5.08 -8.38
N ASP A 282 -4.66 4.40 -9.27
CA ASP A 282 -5.13 5.02 -10.51
C ASP A 282 -6.30 5.95 -10.18
N ASN A 283 -5.97 7.24 -10.10
CA ASN A 283 -6.90 8.33 -9.90
C ASN A 283 -7.15 8.98 -11.26
N GLY A 284 -8.04 8.40 -12.08
CA GLY A 284 -8.52 8.97 -13.35
C GLY A 284 -9.26 10.31 -13.23
N TYR A 285 -9.05 11.05 -12.15
CA TYR A 285 -9.57 12.39 -11.90
C TYR A 285 -8.87 13.47 -12.74
N ILE A 286 -7.69 13.18 -13.27
CA ILE A 286 -6.78 14.23 -13.77
C ILE A 286 -6.74 14.29 -15.30
N MET A 287 -7.17 13.23 -15.99
CA MET A 287 -7.34 13.26 -17.44
C MET A 287 -8.62 12.55 -17.80
N SER A 288 -9.62 13.30 -18.25
CA SER A 288 -10.21 13.09 -19.58
C SER A 288 -11.52 13.85 -19.74
N ASP A 289 -11.59 14.74 -20.72
CA ASP A 289 -12.84 15.00 -21.48
C ASP A 289 -13.27 13.77 -22.29
N SER A 290 -12.41 12.76 -22.40
CA SER A 290 -12.64 11.46 -23.04
C SER A 290 -12.91 10.34 -22.01
N GLY A 291 -14.06 10.39 -21.33
CA GLY A 291 -14.72 9.23 -20.73
C GLY A 291 -14.02 8.55 -19.53
N ILE A 292 -14.73 8.50 -18.40
CA ILE A 292 -14.36 7.78 -17.17
C ILE A 292 -14.42 6.23 -17.32
N ASP A 293 -14.64 5.73 -18.54
CA ASP A 293 -15.02 4.34 -18.80
C ASP A 293 -13.84 3.34 -18.74
N ASN A 294 -12.60 3.79 -18.52
CA ASN A 294 -11.39 2.94 -18.54
C ASN A 294 -10.57 2.88 -17.23
N VAL A 295 -11.06 3.46 -16.12
CA VAL A 295 -10.35 3.42 -14.83
C VAL A 295 -10.70 2.13 -14.08
N GLU A 296 -9.70 1.35 -13.67
CA GLU A 296 -9.91 0.10 -12.92
C GLU A 296 -10.50 0.39 -11.53
N ALA A 297 -11.59 -0.29 -11.15
CA ALA A 297 -12.23 -0.11 -9.86
C ALA A 297 -11.39 -0.77 -8.76
N MET A 298 -10.62 0.03 -8.01
CA MET A 298 -9.65 -0.43 -7.03
C MET A 298 -10.08 -0.13 -5.58
N ALA A 299 -9.86 -1.12 -4.71
CA ALA A 299 -9.95 -0.93 -3.27
C ALA A 299 -8.79 -1.62 -2.55
N LEU A 300 -8.37 -1.06 -1.42
CA LEU A 300 -7.43 -1.65 -0.47
C LEU A 300 -8.20 -2.09 0.76
N PHE A 301 -7.95 -3.33 1.20
CA PHE A 301 -8.57 -3.90 2.39
C PHE A 301 -7.50 -4.32 3.40
N GLU A 302 -7.84 -4.15 4.67
CA GLU A 302 -7.22 -4.87 5.77
C GLU A 302 -8.12 -6.04 6.15
N TYR A 303 -7.57 -7.25 6.20
CA TYR A 303 -8.23 -8.44 6.72
C TYR A 303 -7.62 -8.81 8.08
N LYS A 304 -8.41 -8.71 9.14
CA LYS A 304 -8.00 -8.97 10.51
C LYS A 304 -9.15 -9.61 11.29
N ASP A 305 -8.85 -10.63 12.10
CA ASP A 305 -9.83 -11.29 12.98
C ASP A 305 -11.12 -11.72 12.25
N GLN A 306 -10.97 -12.28 11.04
CA GLN A 306 -12.07 -12.67 10.14
C GLN A 306 -12.96 -11.53 9.65
N HIS A 307 -12.43 -10.31 9.65
CA HIS A 307 -13.14 -9.11 9.23
C HIS A 307 -12.33 -8.35 8.18
N PHE A 308 -12.99 -7.97 7.09
CA PHE A 308 -12.44 -7.06 6.08
C PHE A 308 -12.85 -5.63 6.39
N SER A 309 -11.90 -4.70 6.35
CA SER A 309 -12.17 -3.27 6.46
C SER A 309 -11.51 -2.52 5.32
N TYR A 310 -12.20 -1.53 4.77
CA TYR A 310 -11.62 -0.67 3.74
C TYR A 310 -10.51 0.21 4.34
N ILE A 311 -9.31 0.13 3.75
CA ILE A 311 -8.24 1.11 3.95
C ILE A 311 -8.42 2.28 2.99
N TYR A 312 -8.76 1.97 1.73
CA TYR A 312 -8.88 2.95 0.66
C TYR A 312 -9.82 2.46 -0.45
N GLN A 313 -10.50 3.40 -1.13
CA GLN A 313 -11.28 3.14 -2.34
C GLN A 313 -11.11 4.29 -3.32
N ASN A 314 -10.77 4.00 -4.57
CA ASN A 314 -10.82 5.00 -5.62
C ASN A 314 -12.27 5.29 -6.04
N GLU A 315 -12.47 6.38 -6.76
CA GLU A 315 -13.81 6.81 -7.20
C GLU A 315 -14.44 5.83 -8.18
N ALA A 316 -13.64 5.15 -9.01
CA ALA A 316 -14.11 4.08 -9.88
C ALA A 316 -14.72 2.92 -9.07
N ASN A 317 -14.11 2.53 -7.95
CA ASN A 317 -14.65 1.51 -7.06
C ASN A 317 -15.96 1.93 -6.40
N LYS A 318 -16.08 3.19 -5.94
CA LYS A 318 -17.34 3.68 -5.37
C LYS A 318 -18.48 3.67 -6.39
N ARG A 319 -18.21 4.08 -7.63
CA ARG A 319 -19.18 4.01 -8.74
C ARG A 319 -19.52 2.59 -9.13
N TYR A 320 -18.52 1.70 -9.14
CA TYR A 320 -18.71 0.28 -9.38
C TYR A 320 -19.68 -0.34 -8.37
N LEU A 321 -19.48 -0.07 -7.07
CA LEU A 321 -20.35 -0.55 -6.00
C LEU A 321 -21.79 -0.02 -6.13
N GLN A 322 -21.96 1.23 -6.55
CA GLN A 322 -23.27 1.81 -6.86
C GLN A 322 -23.92 1.10 -8.05
N PHE A 323 -23.16 0.81 -9.11
CA PHE A 323 -23.68 0.14 -10.30
C PHE A 323 -24.13 -1.30 -10.03
N ILE A 324 -23.33 -2.09 -9.31
CA ILE A 324 -23.63 -3.52 -9.11
C ILE A 324 -24.78 -3.78 -8.14
N GLY A 325 -25.14 -2.82 -7.29
CA GLY A 325 -26.23 -3.00 -6.34
C GLY A 325 -26.48 -1.86 -5.37
N GLU A 326 -26.26 -0.62 -5.80
CA GLU A 326 -26.54 0.61 -5.05
C GLU A 326 -25.83 0.64 -3.69
N LEU A 327 -24.59 0.13 -3.67
CA LEU A 327 -23.79 0.02 -2.46
C LEU A 327 -22.93 1.28 -2.26
N ASN A 328 -22.83 1.70 -1.00
CA ASN A 328 -21.78 2.60 -0.53
C ASN A 328 -20.73 1.77 0.24
N SER A 329 -19.63 2.40 0.66
CA SER A 329 -18.53 1.73 1.37
C SER A 329 -19.00 0.92 2.57
N LEU A 330 -19.86 1.51 3.42
CA LEU A 330 -20.37 0.85 4.63
C LEU A 330 -21.32 -0.31 4.33
N SER A 331 -22.16 -0.21 3.30
CA SER A 331 -23.00 -1.34 2.90
C SER A 331 -22.21 -2.43 2.18
N ALA A 332 -21.19 -2.08 1.38
CA ALA A 332 -20.28 -3.04 0.77
C ALA A 332 -19.46 -3.80 1.82
N GLU A 333 -18.94 -3.11 2.84
CA GLU A 333 -18.22 -3.73 3.95
C GLU A 333 -19.14 -4.66 4.77
N ARG A 334 -20.41 -4.28 4.95
CA ARG A 334 -21.40 -5.19 5.56
C ARG A 334 -21.66 -6.43 4.70
N VAL A 335 -21.68 -6.31 3.38
CA VAL A 335 -21.91 -7.42 2.44
C VAL A 335 -20.72 -8.38 2.42
N ILE A 336 -19.48 -7.89 2.37
CA ILE A 336 -18.28 -8.75 2.34
C ILE A 336 -18.08 -9.50 3.67
N ASN A 337 -18.54 -8.92 4.79
CA ASN A 337 -18.40 -9.49 6.13
C ASN A 337 -19.63 -10.27 6.63
N GLN A 338 -20.59 -10.61 5.76
CA GLN A 338 -21.67 -11.50 6.17
C GLN A 338 -21.12 -12.87 6.57
N LYS A 339 -21.86 -13.61 7.42
CA LYS A 339 -21.43 -14.95 7.89
C LYS A 339 -21.66 -16.05 6.85
N SER A 340 -22.58 -15.84 5.93
CA SER A 340 -23.06 -16.84 4.97
C SER A 340 -23.55 -16.16 3.70
N GLY A 341 -23.43 -16.84 2.58
CA GLY A 341 -23.84 -16.35 1.26
C GLY A 341 -22.86 -16.78 0.18
N VAL A 342 -23.29 -16.65 -1.08
CA VAL A 342 -22.48 -17.07 -2.25
C VAL A 342 -21.11 -16.38 -2.28
N LEU A 343 -21.03 -15.11 -1.89
CA LEU A 343 -19.76 -14.40 -1.81
C LEU A 343 -18.85 -14.99 -0.72
N GLN A 344 -19.38 -15.32 0.44
CA GLN A 344 -18.66 -15.81 1.61
C GLN A 344 -18.10 -17.20 1.35
N GLU A 345 -18.87 -18.02 0.65
CA GLU A 345 -18.42 -19.28 0.08
C GLU A 345 -17.16 -19.06 -0.77
N LYS A 346 -17.16 -18.09 -1.70
CA LYS A 346 -15.95 -17.73 -2.48
C LYS A 346 -14.81 -17.15 -1.65
N LEU A 347 -15.11 -16.40 -0.60
CA LEU A 347 -14.10 -15.77 0.24
C LEU A 347 -13.34 -16.78 1.10
N ARG A 348 -13.95 -17.91 1.50
CA ARG A 348 -13.28 -18.93 2.34
C ARG A 348 -11.99 -19.50 1.71
N PRO A 349 -12.00 -20.09 0.50
CA PRO A 349 -10.79 -20.57 -0.15
C PRO A 349 -9.84 -19.42 -0.50
N PHE A 350 -10.39 -18.26 -0.85
CA PHE A 350 -9.61 -17.05 -1.10
C PHE A 350 -8.81 -16.58 0.12
N ILE A 351 -9.40 -16.56 1.32
CA ILE A 351 -8.71 -16.24 2.57
C ILE A 351 -7.61 -17.26 2.84
N LYS A 352 -7.88 -18.56 2.69
CA LYS A 352 -6.85 -19.61 2.85
C LYS A 352 -5.67 -19.40 1.91
N ASP A 353 -5.94 -18.99 0.67
CA ASP A 353 -4.90 -18.72 -0.33
C ASP A 353 -4.13 -17.43 -0.04
N LEU A 354 -4.81 -16.38 0.42
CA LEU A 354 -4.19 -15.16 0.93
C LEU A 354 -3.27 -15.44 2.12
N GLU A 355 -3.72 -16.27 3.06
CA GLU A 355 -2.95 -16.66 4.24
C GLU A 355 -1.67 -17.42 3.86
N LYS A 356 -1.71 -18.20 2.78
CA LYS A 356 -0.57 -18.90 2.18
C LYS A 356 0.33 -18.00 1.33
N GLY A 357 0.00 -16.71 1.18
CA GLY A 357 0.78 -15.75 0.40
C GLY A 357 0.66 -15.92 -1.12
N ARG A 358 -0.38 -16.62 -1.61
CA ARG A 358 -0.63 -16.74 -3.06
C ARG A 358 -0.93 -15.35 -3.66
N GLN A 359 -0.48 -15.16 -4.89
CA GLN A 359 -0.55 -13.89 -5.62
C GLN A 359 -1.57 -13.94 -6.75
N ASN A 360 -2.09 -12.76 -7.16
CA ASN A 360 -2.98 -12.59 -8.32
C ASN A 360 -4.21 -13.51 -8.34
N LEU A 361 -4.86 -13.64 -7.18
CA LEU A 361 -6.06 -14.45 -7.03
C LEU A 361 -7.21 -13.84 -7.84
N LYS A 362 -8.02 -14.68 -8.49
CA LYS A 362 -9.20 -14.26 -9.23
C LYS A 362 -10.39 -15.11 -8.82
N PHE A 363 -11.55 -14.48 -8.70
CA PHE A 363 -12.81 -15.21 -8.59
C PHE A 363 -13.97 -14.37 -9.11
N SER A 364 -14.99 -15.07 -9.59
CA SER A 364 -16.24 -14.48 -10.05
C SER A 364 -17.41 -14.91 -9.16
N TYR A 365 -18.35 -14.00 -8.92
CA TYR A 365 -19.60 -14.30 -8.21
C TYR A 365 -20.76 -13.47 -8.74
N MET A 366 -21.99 -13.92 -8.47
CA MET A 366 -23.21 -13.20 -8.83
C MET A 366 -23.68 -12.34 -7.67
N TYR A 367 -23.95 -11.06 -7.93
CA TYR A 367 -24.56 -10.15 -6.96
C TYR A 367 -25.70 -9.37 -7.60
N ARG A 368 -26.93 -9.56 -7.09
CA ARG A 368 -28.16 -8.92 -7.59
C ARG A 368 -28.35 -9.03 -9.12
N GLY A 369 -27.91 -10.14 -9.72
CA GLY A 369 -28.03 -10.40 -11.15
C GLY A 369 -26.87 -9.87 -12.01
N ASN A 370 -25.88 -9.22 -11.41
CA ASN A 370 -24.63 -8.81 -12.05
C ASN A 370 -23.52 -9.83 -11.80
N ILE A 371 -22.73 -10.13 -12.84
CA ILE A 371 -21.47 -10.87 -12.66
C ILE A 371 -20.43 -9.89 -12.12
N VAL A 372 -19.87 -10.23 -10.97
CA VAL A 372 -18.76 -9.52 -10.35
C VAL A 372 -17.50 -10.34 -10.54
N ASN A 373 -16.53 -9.78 -11.26
CA ASN A 373 -15.20 -10.36 -11.43
C ASN A 373 -14.22 -9.59 -10.56
N LEU A 374 -13.61 -10.27 -9.58
CA LEU A 374 -12.61 -9.68 -8.70
C LEU A 374 -11.25 -10.33 -8.95
N ARG A 375 -10.24 -9.49 -9.09
CA ARG A 375 -8.83 -9.86 -8.95
C ARG A 375 -8.33 -9.29 -7.65
N ALA A 376 -7.56 -10.05 -6.89
CA ALA A 376 -6.90 -9.56 -5.70
C ALA A 376 -5.40 -9.84 -5.70
N LYS A 377 -4.67 -8.96 -5.03
CA LYS A 377 -3.23 -9.02 -4.85
C LYS A 377 -2.90 -8.88 -3.37
N PHE A 378 -2.13 -9.82 -2.84
CA PHE A 378 -1.55 -9.70 -1.50
C PHE A 378 -0.50 -8.59 -1.49
N ILE A 379 -0.54 -7.74 -0.47
CA ILE A 379 0.40 -6.62 -0.30
C ILE A 379 1.41 -6.97 0.77
N ALA A 380 0.95 -7.14 2.01
CA ALA A 380 1.80 -7.38 3.17
C ALA A 380 1.01 -8.00 4.32
N ARG A 381 1.72 -8.58 5.29
CA ARG A 381 1.16 -9.05 6.56
C ARG A 381 1.78 -8.23 7.69
N ASN A 382 0.95 -7.69 8.57
CA ASN A 382 1.40 -6.95 9.74
C ASN A 382 1.96 -7.95 10.77
N PRO A 383 3.23 -7.83 11.19
CA PRO A 383 3.86 -8.80 12.10
C PRO A 383 3.33 -8.74 13.53
N LYS A 384 2.73 -7.61 13.96
CA LYS A 384 2.21 -7.40 15.31
C LYS A 384 0.77 -7.87 15.45
N THR A 385 -0.05 -7.59 14.44
CA THR A 385 -1.50 -7.86 14.48
C THR A 385 -1.93 -9.07 13.66
N ASN A 386 -1.03 -9.65 12.85
CA ASN A 386 -1.32 -10.65 11.82
C ASN A 386 -2.32 -10.19 10.75
N ALA A 387 -2.68 -8.90 10.71
CA ALA A 387 -3.54 -8.35 9.68
C ALA A 387 -2.92 -8.53 8.29
N ILE A 388 -3.75 -8.80 7.29
CA ILE A 388 -3.33 -8.97 5.90
C ILE A 388 -3.85 -7.79 5.09
N ALA A 389 -2.95 -7.08 4.41
CA ALA A 389 -3.32 -6.06 3.43
C ALA A 389 -3.44 -6.68 2.04
N LEU A 390 -4.52 -6.36 1.34
CA LEU A 390 -4.72 -6.76 -0.05
C LEU A 390 -5.32 -5.63 -0.89
N ALA A 391 -5.01 -5.64 -2.17
CA ALA A 391 -5.68 -4.82 -3.17
C ALA A 391 -6.68 -5.68 -3.94
N THR A 392 -7.88 -5.17 -4.18
CA THR A 392 -8.86 -5.75 -5.10
C THR A 392 -9.09 -4.85 -6.29
N TYR A 393 -9.30 -5.46 -7.43
CA TYR A 393 -9.60 -4.80 -8.69
C TYR A 393 -10.83 -5.44 -9.33
N ALA A 394 -11.73 -4.61 -9.82
CA ALA A 394 -12.92 -5.02 -10.54
C ALA A 394 -12.99 -4.31 -11.90
N PHE A 395 -13.54 -4.99 -12.90
CA PHE A 395 -13.82 -4.42 -14.22
C PHE A 395 -15.31 -4.39 -14.48
N ILE A 396 -15.77 -3.32 -15.13
CA ILE A 396 -17.08 -3.26 -15.75
C ILE A 396 -16.91 -3.81 -17.16
N MET A 397 -17.55 -4.94 -17.48
CA MET A 397 -17.76 -5.33 -18.86
C MET A 397 -18.77 -4.33 -19.46
N HIS A 398 -18.29 -3.26 -20.10
CA HIS A 398 -19.14 -2.39 -20.92
C HIS A 398 -19.56 -3.19 -22.15
N ASP A 399 -20.65 -3.96 -22.03
CA ASP A 399 -21.29 -4.53 -23.20
C ASP A 399 -22.12 -3.43 -23.87
N GLU A 400 -21.60 -2.86 -24.95
CA GLU A 400 -22.30 -1.89 -25.81
C GLU A 400 -23.65 -2.44 -26.34
N ASN A 401 -23.94 -3.73 -26.19
CA ASN A 401 -25.21 -4.35 -26.53
C ASN A 401 -26.00 -4.80 -25.29
N ARG A 402 -26.66 -3.85 -24.60
CA ARG A 402 -27.61 -4.09 -23.48
C ARG A 402 -28.57 -5.28 -23.67
N ASN A 403 -28.92 -5.66 -24.91
CA ASN A 403 -29.78 -6.80 -25.21
C ASN A 403 -29.06 -8.17 -25.27
N ARG A 404 -27.80 -8.23 -25.72
CA ARG A 404 -27.03 -9.49 -25.76
C ARG A 404 -26.52 -9.87 -24.39
N GLY A 405 -26.00 -8.89 -23.63
CA GLY A 405 -25.60 -9.08 -22.24
C GLY A 405 -26.76 -9.57 -21.36
N GLN A 406 -27.99 -9.04 -21.51
CA GLN A 406 -29.14 -9.53 -20.74
C GLN A 406 -29.59 -10.94 -21.12
N ALA A 407 -29.59 -11.30 -22.41
CA ALA A 407 -29.91 -12.66 -22.86
C ALA A 407 -28.84 -13.66 -22.40
N PHE A 408 -27.57 -13.28 -22.48
CA PHE A 408 -26.43 -14.05 -21.97
C PHE A 408 -26.51 -14.19 -20.44
N LEU A 409 -26.79 -13.12 -19.69
CA LEU A 409 -26.96 -13.17 -18.24
C LEU A 409 -28.17 -14.01 -17.81
N ARG A 410 -29.26 -14.01 -18.59
CA ARG A 410 -30.38 -14.95 -18.37
C ARG A 410 -29.95 -16.39 -18.64
N ALA A 411 -29.29 -16.65 -19.76
CA ALA A 411 -28.78 -17.99 -20.06
C ALA A 411 -27.78 -18.47 -19.00
N MET A 412 -26.89 -17.59 -18.54
CA MET A 412 -25.95 -17.86 -17.45
C MET A 412 -26.67 -18.12 -16.14
N ARG A 413 -27.77 -17.42 -15.84
CA ARG A 413 -28.60 -17.70 -14.65
C ARG A 413 -29.23 -19.09 -14.71
N GLU A 414 -29.73 -19.51 -15.87
CA GLU A 414 -30.28 -20.86 -16.07
C GLU A 414 -29.18 -21.94 -16.06
N ILE A 415 -27.97 -21.64 -16.54
CA ILE A 415 -26.81 -22.55 -16.42
C ILE A 415 -26.37 -22.63 -14.94
N HIS A 416 -26.39 -21.51 -14.22
CA HIS A 416 -26.09 -21.42 -12.80
C HIS A 416 -27.10 -22.16 -11.91
N THR A 417 -28.30 -22.51 -12.35
CA THR A 417 -29.18 -23.38 -11.55
C THR A 417 -28.87 -24.86 -11.73
N ILE A 418 -28.13 -25.23 -12.79
CA ILE A 418 -27.81 -26.62 -13.14
C ILE A 418 -26.46 -27.04 -12.54
N PHE A 419 -25.44 -26.18 -12.61
CA PHE A 419 -24.08 -26.53 -12.18
C PHE A 419 -23.75 -25.96 -10.80
N ASP A 420 -23.23 -26.80 -9.91
CA ASP A 420 -22.59 -26.36 -8.65
C ASP A 420 -21.23 -25.70 -8.93
N ARG A 421 -20.59 -26.06 -10.04
CA ARG A 421 -19.33 -25.49 -10.52
C ARG A 421 -19.19 -25.74 -12.02
N PHE A 422 -18.58 -24.83 -12.77
CA PHE A 422 -18.02 -25.12 -14.07
C PHE A 422 -16.77 -24.30 -14.37
N ASP A 423 -15.79 -24.95 -14.96
CA ASP A 423 -14.49 -24.39 -15.33
C ASP A 423 -14.37 -24.37 -16.86
N LEU A 424 -13.85 -23.27 -17.41
CA LEU A 424 -13.48 -23.15 -18.81
C LEU A 424 -11.99 -23.41 -18.96
N VAL A 425 -11.63 -24.50 -19.61
CA VAL A 425 -10.24 -24.91 -19.83
C VAL A 425 -9.85 -24.63 -21.28
N ASP A 426 -8.74 -23.92 -21.46
CA ASP A 426 -8.15 -23.71 -22.79
C ASP A 426 -7.32 -24.96 -23.18
N PHE A 427 -7.62 -25.55 -24.33
CA PHE A 427 -6.91 -26.75 -24.80
C PHE A 427 -5.46 -26.46 -25.21
N GLU A 428 -5.17 -25.27 -25.72
CA GLU A 428 -3.82 -24.89 -26.17
C GLU A 428 -2.95 -24.54 -24.97
N ASP A 429 -3.44 -23.63 -24.12
CA ASP A 429 -2.67 -23.11 -22.99
C ASP A 429 -2.66 -24.09 -21.79
N ARG A 430 -3.57 -25.07 -21.76
CA ARG A 430 -3.77 -26.03 -20.66
C ARG A 430 -4.02 -25.35 -19.30
N ILE A 431 -4.58 -24.14 -19.34
CA ILE A 431 -4.95 -23.38 -18.14
C ILE A 431 -6.47 -23.29 -18.03
N ILE A 432 -6.95 -23.24 -16.79
CA ILE A 432 -8.34 -22.91 -16.52
C ILE A 432 -8.49 -21.39 -16.64
N LYS A 433 -9.15 -20.92 -17.70
CA LYS A 433 -9.31 -19.49 -18.01
C LYS A 433 -10.29 -18.82 -17.06
N ASN A 434 -11.40 -19.49 -16.75
CA ASN A 434 -12.48 -18.97 -15.92
C ASN A 434 -13.12 -20.08 -15.08
N SER A 435 -13.39 -19.79 -13.81
CA SER A 435 -14.08 -20.71 -12.90
C SER A 435 -15.36 -20.08 -12.36
N PHE A 436 -16.50 -20.70 -12.66
CA PHE A 436 -17.81 -20.30 -12.18
C PHE A 436 -18.27 -21.30 -11.12
N ILE A 437 -18.22 -20.89 -9.86
CA ILE A 437 -18.55 -21.76 -8.71
C ILE A 437 -19.85 -21.26 -8.06
N ASN A 438 -20.77 -22.15 -7.72
CA ASN A 438 -22.03 -21.86 -7.03
C ASN A 438 -22.07 -22.36 -5.60
N THR A 439 -21.31 -23.41 -5.28
CA THR A 439 -21.13 -23.91 -3.91
C THR A 439 -19.64 -24.13 -3.65
N THR A 440 -19.14 -23.76 -2.46
CA THR A 440 -17.77 -24.11 -2.06
C THR A 440 -17.69 -25.30 -1.13
N ASP A 441 -18.72 -26.13 -1.12
CA ASP A 441 -18.71 -27.30 -0.26
C ASP A 441 -17.61 -28.29 -0.68
N TYR A 442 -16.95 -28.13 -1.82
CA TYR A 442 -15.84 -28.99 -2.27
C TYR A 442 -14.95 -28.28 -3.31
N GLY A 443 -13.63 -28.37 -3.13
CA GLY A 443 -12.61 -27.97 -4.11
C GLY A 443 -12.01 -26.56 -3.97
N CYS A 444 -10.78 -26.39 -4.46
CA CYS A 444 -9.99 -25.15 -4.48
C CYS A 444 -10.35 -24.21 -5.66
N ILE A 445 -9.99 -22.93 -5.55
CA ILE A 445 -10.01 -21.97 -6.67
C ILE A 445 -8.95 -22.42 -7.68
N SER A 446 -9.34 -22.63 -8.93
CA SER A 446 -8.43 -23.18 -9.96
C SER A 446 -8.29 -22.26 -11.18
N GLU A 447 -8.82 -21.04 -11.15
CA GLU A 447 -8.67 -20.11 -12.26
C GLU A 447 -7.22 -19.62 -12.37
N GLY A 448 -6.62 -19.79 -13.55
CA GLY A 448 -5.24 -19.38 -13.86
C GLY A 448 -4.16 -20.43 -13.55
N ILE A 449 -4.51 -21.56 -12.94
CA ILE A 449 -3.57 -22.69 -12.75
C ILE A 449 -3.67 -23.70 -13.90
N SER A 450 -2.64 -24.54 -14.01
CA SER A 450 -2.61 -25.65 -14.96
C SER A 450 -3.73 -26.63 -14.65
N ILE A 451 -4.45 -27.10 -15.67
CA ILE A 451 -5.49 -28.12 -15.51
C ILE A 451 -4.93 -29.40 -14.89
N MET A 452 -3.68 -29.76 -15.20
CA MET A 452 -3.04 -30.94 -14.62
C MET A 452 -2.80 -30.78 -13.11
N GLU A 453 -2.39 -29.59 -12.69
CA GLU A 453 -2.20 -29.27 -11.27
C GLU A 453 -3.55 -29.29 -10.54
N ALA A 454 -4.58 -28.68 -11.13
CA ALA A 454 -5.93 -28.66 -10.59
C ALA A 454 -6.52 -30.08 -10.43
N VAL A 455 -6.33 -30.96 -11.43
CA VAL A 455 -6.80 -32.36 -11.39
C VAL A 455 -6.14 -33.14 -10.25
N GLU A 456 -4.84 -32.95 -10.03
CA GLU A 456 -4.15 -33.61 -8.91
C GLU A 456 -4.57 -33.06 -7.54
N GLU A 457 -4.77 -31.75 -7.42
CA GLU A 457 -5.35 -31.17 -6.21
C GLU A 457 -6.75 -31.75 -5.93
N TRP A 458 -7.63 -31.84 -6.94
CA TRP A 458 -8.96 -32.43 -6.76
C TRP A 458 -8.92 -33.91 -6.43
N CYS A 459 -8.04 -34.69 -7.07
CA CYS A 459 -7.86 -36.10 -6.73
C CYS A 459 -7.50 -36.27 -5.26
N ARG A 460 -6.57 -35.45 -4.76
CA ARG A 460 -6.09 -35.51 -3.39
C ARG A 460 -7.15 -35.07 -2.38
N ASP A 461 -7.80 -33.94 -2.66
CA ASP A 461 -8.56 -33.18 -1.65
C ASP A 461 -10.07 -33.43 -1.71
N ALA A 462 -10.60 -33.89 -2.86
CA ALA A 462 -12.04 -34.00 -3.07
C ALA A 462 -12.50 -35.39 -3.51
N ILE A 463 -11.74 -36.13 -4.31
CA ILE A 463 -12.21 -37.42 -4.85
C ILE A 463 -11.94 -38.58 -3.89
N TYR A 464 -12.96 -39.42 -3.69
CA TYR A 464 -12.87 -40.65 -2.88
C TYR A 464 -11.69 -41.53 -3.33
N PRO A 465 -10.84 -42.03 -2.41
CA PRO A 465 -9.56 -42.65 -2.75
C PRO A 465 -9.59 -43.73 -3.84
N GLU A 466 -10.62 -44.58 -3.84
CA GLU A 466 -10.78 -45.68 -4.79
C GLU A 466 -11.15 -45.22 -6.20
N GLN A 467 -11.66 -44.00 -6.37
CA GLN A 467 -12.09 -43.46 -7.67
C GLN A 467 -11.06 -42.52 -8.31
N ARG A 468 -9.90 -42.31 -7.68
CA ARG A 468 -8.91 -41.31 -8.12
C ARG A 468 -8.30 -41.62 -9.50
N ASP A 469 -7.95 -42.88 -9.76
CA ASP A 469 -7.36 -43.26 -11.05
C ASP A 469 -8.38 -43.16 -12.19
N GLU A 470 -9.62 -43.50 -11.88
CA GLU A 470 -10.75 -43.33 -12.80
C GLU A 470 -11.05 -41.85 -13.08
N PHE A 471 -10.94 -40.99 -12.06
CA PHE A 471 -11.09 -39.54 -12.22
C PHE A 471 -9.98 -38.94 -13.07
N ARG A 472 -8.73 -39.36 -12.89
CA ARG A 472 -7.60 -38.93 -13.73
C ARG A 472 -7.82 -39.29 -15.20
N ASP A 473 -8.24 -40.52 -15.48
CA ASP A 473 -8.56 -40.94 -16.84
C ASP A 473 -9.74 -40.12 -17.40
N PHE A 474 -10.77 -39.86 -16.59
CA PHE A 474 -11.91 -39.04 -17.01
C PHE A 474 -11.50 -37.61 -17.38
N MET A 475 -10.64 -36.98 -16.59
CA MET A 475 -10.15 -35.60 -16.77
C MET A 475 -8.96 -35.48 -17.75
N ASP A 476 -8.56 -36.56 -18.42
CA ASP A 476 -7.43 -36.56 -19.36
C ASP A 476 -7.73 -35.66 -20.57
N ILE A 477 -7.19 -34.44 -20.52
CA ILE A 477 -7.46 -33.39 -21.51
C ILE A 477 -6.94 -33.74 -22.92
N ASP A 478 -5.89 -34.56 -23.02
CA ASP A 478 -5.30 -34.92 -24.31
C ASP A 478 -6.17 -35.94 -25.04
N ASN A 479 -6.88 -36.79 -24.28
CA ASN A 479 -7.74 -37.83 -24.85
C ASN A 479 -9.24 -37.52 -24.77
N VAL A 480 -9.68 -36.51 -24.03
CA VAL A 480 -11.11 -36.21 -23.82
C VAL A 480 -11.88 -36.04 -25.13
N LYS A 481 -11.31 -35.36 -26.14
CA LYS A 481 -11.94 -35.19 -27.47
C LYS A 481 -12.12 -36.53 -28.18
N ASN A 482 -11.12 -37.40 -28.11
CA ASN A 482 -11.16 -38.74 -28.70
C ASN A 482 -12.13 -39.66 -27.96
N LYS A 483 -12.32 -39.48 -26.65
CA LYS A 483 -13.30 -40.21 -25.85
C LYS A 483 -14.72 -39.75 -26.20
N ILE A 484 -14.96 -38.45 -26.30
CA ILE A 484 -16.27 -37.88 -26.65
C ILE A 484 -16.68 -38.19 -28.10
N SER A 485 -15.75 -38.15 -29.05
CA SER A 485 -16.07 -38.46 -30.46
C SER A 485 -16.57 -39.89 -30.70
N LYS A 486 -16.28 -40.81 -29.77
CA LYS A 486 -16.77 -42.20 -29.79
C LYS A 486 -18.16 -42.35 -29.16
N LEU A 487 -18.66 -41.33 -28.47
CA LEU A 487 -19.98 -41.34 -27.86
C LEU A 487 -21.04 -40.84 -28.83
N ARG A 488 -22.29 -41.22 -28.58
CA ARG A 488 -23.46 -40.63 -29.27
C ARG A 488 -23.83 -39.25 -28.71
N SER A 489 -23.35 -38.92 -27.51
CA SER A 489 -23.55 -37.63 -26.84
C SER A 489 -22.42 -36.66 -27.21
N LYS A 490 -22.72 -35.35 -27.17
CA LYS A 490 -21.73 -34.28 -27.38
C LYS A 490 -20.88 -33.96 -26.13
N HIS A 491 -21.10 -34.69 -25.03
CA HIS A 491 -20.41 -34.52 -23.76
C HIS A 491 -20.15 -35.90 -23.14
N MET A 492 -19.20 -35.93 -22.22
CA MET A 492 -18.99 -37.02 -21.26
C MET A 492 -19.56 -36.60 -19.91
N SER A 493 -20.20 -37.52 -19.20
CA SER A 493 -20.49 -37.32 -17.78
C SER A 493 -20.22 -38.57 -16.97
N ARG A 494 -19.89 -38.40 -15.70
CA ARG A 494 -19.64 -39.51 -14.76
C ARG A 494 -19.85 -39.07 -13.33
N ILE A 495 -20.34 -39.98 -12.50
CA ILE A 495 -20.59 -39.73 -11.08
C ILE A 495 -19.35 -40.09 -10.27
N PHE A 496 -18.91 -39.17 -9.42
CA PHE A 496 -17.84 -39.39 -8.45
C PHE A 496 -18.33 -39.07 -7.04
N LYS A 497 -17.82 -39.81 -6.04
CA LYS A 497 -18.00 -39.47 -4.63
C LYS A 497 -17.02 -38.36 -4.27
N THR A 498 -17.58 -37.20 -3.97
CA THR A 498 -16.85 -35.97 -3.69
C THR A 498 -16.95 -35.63 -2.21
N GLN A 499 -15.81 -35.44 -1.57
CA GLN A 499 -15.70 -35.04 -0.18
C GLN A 499 -16.12 -33.58 -0.05
N MET A 500 -17.09 -33.35 0.81
CA MET A 500 -17.56 -32.03 1.19
C MET A 500 -16.69 -31.47 2.32
N ASP A 501 -16.72 -30.15 2.55
CA ASP A 501 -15.97 -29.44 3.61
C ASP A 501 -16.27 -29.96 5.03
N ASN A 502 -17.45 -30.53 5.24
CA ASN A 502 -17.85 -31.18 6.50
C ASN A 502 -17.27 -32.61 6.67
N GLY A 503 -16.46 -33.07 5.71
CA GLY A 503 -15.82 -34.39 5.67
C GLY A 503 -16.70 -35.52 5.11
N GLN A 504 -17.97 -35.28 4.80
CA GLN A 504 -18.88 -36.27 4.22
C GLN A 504 -18.67 -36.43 2.71
N TYR A 505 -18.90 -37.63 2.18
CA TYR A 505 -18.87 -37.86 0.73
C TYR A 505 -20.28 -37.80 0.15
N VAL A 506 -20.46 -37.01 -0.91
CA VAL A 506 -21.71 -36.87 -1.66
C VAL A 506 -21.47 -37.22 -3.12
N GLU A 507 -22.46 -37.84 -3.77
CA GLU A 507 -22.38 -38.15 -5.20
C GLU A 507 -22.61 -36.89 -6.04
N LYS A 508 -21.66 -36.60 -6.92
CA LYS A 508 -21.71 -35.44 -7.82
C LYS A 508 -21.49 -35.91 -9.26
N GLU A 509 -22.25 -35.36 -10.20
CA GLU A 509 -22.06 -35.65 -11.62
C GLU A 509 -21.07 -34.65 -12.22
N TYR A 510 -19.96 -35.16 -12.72
CA TYR A 510 -18.95 -34.38 -13.43
C TYR A 510 -19.23 -34.46 -14.93
N VAL A 511 -19.18 -33.34 -15.62
CA VAL A 511 -19.53 -33.20 -17.03
C VAL A 511 -18.39 -32.53 -17.79
N LEU A 512 -17.97 -33.12 -18.91
CA LEU A 512 -16.97 -32.58 -19.81
C LEU A 512 -17.60 -32.33 -21.18
N LEU A 513 -17.63 -31.06 -21.59
CA LEU A 513 -18.26 -30.59 -22.82
C LEU A 513 -17.28 -29.72 -23.63
N PRO A 514 -16.79 -30.20 -24.79
CA PRO A 514 -16.03 -29.39 -25.72
C PRO A 514 -16.92 -28.30 -26.32
N ILE A 515 -16.44 -27.06 -26.30
CA ILE A 515 -17.13 -25.90 -26.86
C ILE A 515 -16.16 -25.10 -27.76
N ASN A 516 -16.74 -24.30 -28.65
CA ASN A 516 -15.99 -23.34 -29.45
C ASN A 516 -16.46 -21.93 -29.06
N LEU A 517 -15.54 -21.10 -28.59
CA LEU A 517 -15.75 -19.72 -28.15
C LEU A 517 -14.86 -18.83 -29.02
N ASP A 518 -15.47 -18.00 -29.87
CA ASP A 518 -14.79 -17.05 -30.76
C ASP A 518 -13.65 -17.66 -31.61
N GLY A 519 -13.84 -18.90 -32.06
CA GLY A 519 -12.86 -19.62 -32.89
C GLY A 519 -11.80 -20.37 -32.09
N LYS A 520 -11.78 -20.24 -30.76
CA LYS A 520 -10.95 -21.04 -29.86
C LYS A 520 -11.70 -22.26 -29.34
N GLU A 521 -11.05 -23.41 -29.40
CA GLU A 521 -11.57 -24.63 -28.78
C GLU A 521 -11.29 -24.61 -27.28
N MET A 522 -12.34 -24.81 -26.49
CA MET A 522 -12.24 -24.89 -25.02
C MET A 522 -13.00 -26.11 -24.51
N LEU A 523 -12.69 -26.52 -23.28
CA LEU A 523 -13.42 -27.55 -22.56
C LEU A 523 -14.19 -26.90 -21.40
N LEU A 524 -15.51 -27.06 -21.39
CA LEU A 524 -16.33 -26.77 -20.23
C LEU A 524 -16.35 -28.01 -19.34
N SER A 525 -15.80 -27.88 -18.13
CA SER A 525 -15.77 -28.91 -17.09
C SER A 525 -16.72 -28.52 -15.97
N GLY A 526 -17.89 -29.15 -15.90
CA GLY A 526 -18.94 -28.86 -14.93
C GLY A 526 -19.08 -29.92 -13.83
N ILE A 527 -19.63 -29.53 -12.69
CA ILE A 527 -20.08 -30.40 -11.60
C ILE A 527 -21.54 -30.06 -11.32
N ILE A 528 -22.40 -31.07 -11.30
CA ILE A 528 -23.84 -30.98 -11.09
C ILE A 528 -24.20 -31.70 -9.79
N ASN A 529 -25.11 -31.11 -9.02
CA ASN A 529 -25.67 -31.76 -7.85
C ASN A 529 -26.65 -32.86 -8.26
N ILE A 530 -26.44 -34.07 -7.77
CA ILE A 530 -27.41 -35.16 -7.96
C ILE A 530 -28.30 -35.18 -6.73
N ASP A 531 -29.36 -34.39 -6.73
CA ASP A 531 -30.38 -34.50 -5.69
C ASP A 531 -31.15 -35.82 -5.90
N MET A 532 -30.70 -36.90 -5.24
CA MET A 532 -31.41 -38.18 -5.24
C MET A 532 -32.71 -38.15 -4.42
N ASN A 533 -33.10 -37.00 -3.88
CA ASN A 533 -34.40 -36.78 -3.24
C ASN A 533 -35.12 -35.59 -3.86
N GLY A 534 -35.74 -35.81 -5.02
CA GLY A 534 -36.83 -34.95 -5.46
C GLY A 534 -37.92 -34.89 -4.39
N ARG A 535 -38.14 -33.72 -3.81
CA ARG A 535 -39.40 -33.31 -3.19
C ARG A 535 -39.76 -31.89 -3.58
#